data_AF-A0A371H7Y2-F1
#
_entry.id   AF-A0A371H7Y2-F1
#
_cell.length_a   1.000
_cell.length_b   1.000
_cell.length_c   1.000
_cell.angle_alpha   90.00
_cell.angle_beta   90.00
_cell.angle_gamma   90.00
#
_symmetry.space_group_name_H-M   'P 1'
#
loop_
_entity.id
_entity.type
_entity.pdbx_description
1 polymer ?
#
loop_
_entity_poly.entity_id
_entity_poly.type
_entity_poly.pdbx_seq_one_letter_code
_entity_poly.pdbx_strand_id
1 'polypeptide(L)'
;MLRIDPEFICHYLPIALGFRPVAQRWRKLREEKRRAALKETKKLLTAGFIREIQYPTWLVNVVMVKKASGKWRMCTDYTDLNRACPKDPYSLPSIDCLVDRSLGSTLLSFMMCTHIKMHPLDKAKTTFITDTGAYCYKVMPFELKNAGEHTNT
;
A
#
# COMPACT_ATOMS: atom_id res chain seq x y z
N MET A 1 4.08 -24.13 -6.40
CA MET A 1 3.92 -22.73 -5.95
C MET A 1 5.27 -22.26 -5.41
N LEU A 2 5.99 -21.42 -6.14
CA LEU A 2 7.26 -20.83 -5.71
C LEU A 2 6.96 -19.81 -4.61
N ARG A 3 7.15 -20.23 -3.37
CA ARG A 3 6.96 -19.41 -2.17
C ARG A 3 8.26 -18.61 -2.01
N ILE A 4 8.29 -17.39 -2.52
CA ILE A 4 9.41 -16.46 -2.33
C ILE A 4 9.65 -16.34 -0.81
N ASP A 5 10.91 -16.54 -0.40
CA ASP A 5 11.31 -16.58 1.00
C ASP A 5 10.96 -15.25 1.70
N PRO A 6 10.26 -15.26 2.85
CA PRO A 6 9.89 -14.05 3.59
C PRO A 6 11.06 -13.12 3.96
N GLU A 7 12.29 -13.64 4.04
CA GLU A 7 13.45 -12.86 4.44
C GLU A 7 14.02 -11.99 3.31
N PHE A 8 13.73 -12.30 2.05
CA PHE A 8 14.50 -11.71 0.95
C PHE A 8 13.98 -10.36 0.43
N ILE A 9 12.69 -10.03 0.59
CA ILE A 9 12.12 -8.76 0.07
C ILE A 9 10.96 -8.28 0.96
N CYS A 10 11.27 -7.50 1.99
CA CYS A 10 10.29 -6.75 2.77
C CYS A 10 10.38 -5.24 2.47
N HIS A 11 9.22 -4.57 2.40
CA HIS A 11 9.16 -3.12 2.31
C HIS A 11 9.25 -2.47 3.69
N TYR A 12 10.16 -1.52 3.81
CA TYR A 12 10.35 -0.68 4.99
C TYR A 12 9.82 0.72 4.72
N LEU A 13 9.17 1.33 5.71
CA LEU A 13 8.75 2.73 5.65
C LEU A 13 9.82 3.61 6.32
N PRO A 14 10.64 4.36 5.55
CA PRO A 14 11.57 5.32 6.13
C PRO A 14 10.76 6.50 6.65
N ILE A 15 10.39 6.51 7.92
CA ILE A 15 9.70 7.64 8.54
C ILE A 15 10.75 8.57 9.13
N ALA A 16 10.66 9.86 8.81
CA ALA A 16 11.57 10.87 9.34
C ALA A 16 11.60 10.83 10.88
N LEU A 17 12.80 10.89 11.45
CA LEU A 17 13.01 10.87 12.90
C LEU A 17 12.23 12.01 13.56
N GLY A 18 11.40 11.69 14.56
CA GLY A 18 10.58 12.65 15.28
C GLY A 18 9.19 12.93 14.70
N PHE A 19 8.81 12.29 13.58
CA PHE A 19 7.45 12.42 13.05
C PHE A 19 6.44 11.70 13.95
N ARG A 20 5.42 12.43 14.42
CA ARG A 20 4.38 11.86 15.28
C ARG A 20 3.34 11.09 14.45
N PRO A 21 2.87 9.92 14.91
CA PRO A 21 1.78 9.21 14.28
C PRO A 21 0.54 10.09 14.10
N VAL A 22 -0.07 10.04 12.91
CA VAL A 22 -1.30 10.76 12.62
C VAL A 22 -2.47 9.79 12.66
N ALA A 23 -3.44 10.08 13.52
CA ALA A 23 -4.74 9.43 13.52
C ALA A 23 -5.76 10.36 12.86
N GLN A 24 -6.04 10.12 11.58
CA GLN A 24 -7.04 10.89 10.86
C GLN A 24 -8.42 10.67 11.45
N ARG A 25 -9.21 11.75 11.56
CA ARG A 25 -10.60 11.68 11.97
C ARG A 25 -11.38 10.82 10.97
N TRP A 26 -12.12 9.83 11.48
CA TRP A 26 -12.98 8.98 10.66
C TRP A 26 -13.98 9.80 9.85
N ARG A 27 -14.12 9.46 8.56
CA ARG A 27 -15.06 10.10 7.65
C ARG A 27 -16.19 9.14 7.28
N LYS A 28 -17.43 9.58 7.51
CA LYS A 28 -18.62 8.82 7.13
C LYS A 28 -18.74 8.74 5.60
N LEU A 29 -18.78 7.53 5.06
CA LEU A 29 -19.05 7.28 3.65
C LEU A 29 -20.56 7.29 3.37
N ARG A 30 -20.97 7.75 2.18
CA ARG A 30 -22.34 7.56 1.68
C ARG A 30 -22.62 6.07 1.48
N GLU A 31 -23.88 5.65 1.56
CA GLU A 31 -24.27 4.23 1.52
C GLU A 31 -23.71 3.45 0.33
N GLU A 32 -23.74 4.03 -0.87
CA GLU A 32 -23.19 3.39 -2.07
C GLU A 32 -21.69 3.08 -1.91
N LYS A 33 -20.92 4.08 -1.46
CA LYS A 33 -19.47 3.97 -1.20
C LYS A 33 -19.20 3.00 -0.06
N ARG A 34 -20.01 3.04 1.01
CA ARG A 34 -19.92 2.13 2.16
C ARG A 34 -20.08 0.68 1.72
N ARG A 35 -21.13 0.36 0.96
CA ARG A 35 -21.36 -1.02 0.45
C ARG A 35 -20.19 -1.49 -0.41
N ALA A 36 -19.67 -0.62 -1.28
CA ALA A 36 -18.52 -0.95 -2.10
C ALA A 36 -17.24 -1.17 -1.28
N ALA A 37 -16.97 -0.32 -0.29
CA ALA A 37 -15.81 -0.43 0.61
C ALA A 37 -15.86 -1.72 1.43
N LEU A 38 -17.03 -2.08 1.97
CA LEU A 38 -17.24 -3.33 2.71
C LEU A 38 -16.97 -4.56 1.83
N LYS A 39 -17.49 -4.55 0.60
CA LYS A 39 -17.26 -5.64 -0.36
C LYS A 39 -15.77 -5.81 -0.67
N GLU A 40 -15.03 -4.72 -0.84
CA GLU A 40 -13.60 -4.77 -1.14
C GLU A 40 -12.77 -5.18 0.07
N THR A 41 -13.10 -4.66 1.26
CA THR A 41 -12.46 -5.03 2.53
C THR A 41 -12.61 -6.52 2.80
N LYS A 42 -13.81 -7.09 2.59
CA LYS A 42 -14.04 -8.53 2.75
C LYS A 42 -13.17 -9.36 1.81
N LYS A 43 -13.02 -8.93 0.54
CA LYS A 43 -12.12 -9.63 -0.41
C LYS A 43 -10.67 -9.58 0.04
N LEU A 44 -10.19 -8.41 0.49
CA LEU A 44 -8.82 -8.26 0.99
C LEU A 44 -8.58 -9.14 2.22
N LEU A 45 -9.58 -9.27 3.09
CA LEU A 45 -9.52 -10.14 4.26
C LEU A 45 -9.47 -11.63 3.86
N THR A 46 -10.34 -12.06 2.94
CA THR A 46 -10.35 -13.43 2.42
C THR A 46 -9.06 -13.78 1.67
N ALA A 47 -8.47 -12.83 0.94
CA ALA A 47 -7.16 -12.99 0.30
C ALA A 47 -5.98 -12.98 1.29
N GLY A 48 -6.21 -12.63 2.55
CA GLY A 48 -5.19 -12.56 3.59
C GLY A 48 -4.24 -11.35 3.48
N PHE A 49 -4.56 -10.36 2.65
CA PHE A 49 -3.74 -9.16 2.45
C PHE A 49 -3.85 -8.16 3.60
N ILE A 50 -4.95 -8.18 4.34
CA ILE A 50 -5.17 -7.32 5.51
C ILE A 50 -5.37 -8.16 6.78
N ARG A 51 -5.17 -7.52 7.93
CA ARG A 51 -5.44 -8.07 9.26
C ARG A 51 -6.13 -7.02 10.09
N GLU A 52 -7.07 -7.43 10.93
CA GLU A 52 -7.63 -6.56 11.97
C GLU A 52 -6.55 -6.17 12.99
N ILE A 53 -6.62 -4.95 13.50
CA ILE A 53 -5.69 -4.45 14.51
C ILE A 53 -6.48 -3.73 15.61
N GLN A 54 -6.12 -4.04 16.86
CA GLN A 54 -6.65 -3.37 18.03
C GLN A 54 -5.68 -2.25 18.44
N TYR A 55 -6.21 -1.09 18.80
CA TYR A 55 -5.45 0.09 19.25
C TYR A 55 -4.35 0.58 18.28
N PRO A 56 -4.72 1.02 17.07
CA PRO A 56 -3.74 1.50 16.11
C PRO A 56 -3.20 2.89 16.46
N THR A 57 -1.89 3.08 16.30
CA THR A 57 -1.23 4.38 16.50
C THR A 57 -1.35 5.30 15.28
N TRP A 58 -1.41 4.71 14.08
CA TRP A 58 -1.67 5.40 12.83
C TRP A 58 -3.09 5.07 12.38
N LEU A 59 -3.83 6.06 11.89
CA LEU A 59 -5.17 5.81 11.37
C LEU A 59 -5.39 6.61 10.10
N VAL A 60 -5.67 5.91 9.01
CA VAL A 60 -5.83 6.51 7.70
C VAL A 60 -7.24 6.26 7.16
N ASN A 61 -7.84 7.26 6.52
CA ASN A 61 -9.15 7.13 5.92
C ASN A 61 -9.10 6.37 4.58
N VAL A 62 -10.21 5.70 4.28
CA VAL A 62 -10.45 5.06 3.00
C VAL A 62 -11.22 6.00 2.08
N VAL A 63 -10.72 6.11 0.85
CA VAL A 63 -11.32 6.88 -0.23
C VAL A 63 -11.80 5.94 -1.33
N MET A 64 -13.07 6.05 -1.69
CA MET A 64 -13.66 5.27 -2.78
C MET A 64 -13.62 6.07 -4.07
N VAL A 65 -12.94 5.53 -5.09
CA VAL A 65 -12.79 6.14 -6.41
C VAL A 65 -13.50 5.27 -7.45
N LYS A 66 -14.25 5.89 -8.37
CA LYS A 66 -14.91 5.18 -9.46
C LYS A 66 -13.98 5.14 -10.66
N LYS A 67 -13.69 3.94 -11.19
CA LYS A 67 -12.95 3.78 -12.45
C LYS A 67 -13.83 4.16 -13.64
N ALA A 68 -13.21 4.47 -14.79
CA ALA A 68 -13.92 4.67 -16.06
C ALA A 68 -14.85 3.49 -16.41
N SER A 69 -14.45 2.26 -16.04
CA SER A 69 -15.28 1.04 -16.14
C SER A 69 -16.55 1.03 -15.28
N GLY A 70 -16.83 2.07 -14.49
CA GLY A 70 -17.95 2.14 -13.54
C GLY A 70 -17.72 1.39 -12.22
N LYS A 71 -16.69 0.54 -12.12
CA LYS A 71 -16.34 -0.21 -10.90
C LYS A 71 -15.70 0.69 -9.83
N TRP A 72 -16.10 0.50 -8.59
CA TRP A 72 -15.47 1.12 -7.42
C TRP A 72 -14.10 0.50 -7.12
N ARG A 73 -13.12 1.34 -6.79
CA ARG A 73 -11.81 0.98 -6.24
C ARG A 73 -11.68 1.61 -4.86
N MET A 74 -11.23 0.80 -3.91
CA MET A 74 -10.85 1.25 -2.58
C MET A 74 -9.40 1.75 -2.64
N CYS A 75 -9.17 2.99 -2.19
CA CYS A 75 -7.84 3.59 -2.05
C CYS A 75 -7.67 4.06 -0.61
N THR A 76 -6.47 4.00 -0.07
CA THR A 76 -6.16 4.50 1.28
C THR A 76 -5.45 5.84 1.18
N ASP A 77 -5.89 6.84 1.96
CA ASP A 77 -5.36 8.21 1.89
C ASP A 77 -4.06 8.37 2.70
N TYR A 78 -2.96 7.80 2.21
CA TYR A 78 -1.66 7.91 2.86
C TYR A 78 -1.00 9.29 2.75
N THR A 79 -1.75 10.38 2.53
CA THR A 79 -1.15 11.73 2.37
C THR A 79 -0.24 12.11 3.54
N ASP A 80 -0.68 11.90 4.79
CA ASP A 80 0.12 12.22 5.98
C ASP A 80 1.32 11.27 6.14
N LEU A 81 1.12 9.98 5.88
CA LEU A 81 2.17 8.97 5.96
C LEU A 81 3.24 9.18 4.86
N ASN A 82 2.82 9.56 3.66
CA ASN A 82 3.69 9.87 2.53
C ASN A 82 4.44 11.20 2.72
N ARG A 83 3.89 12.13 3.52
CA ARG A 83 4.60 13.35 3.96
C ARG A 83 5.66 13.03 5.00
N ALA A 84 5.41 12.04 5.87
CA ALA A 84 6.36 11.57 6.86
C ALA A 84 7.55 10.81 6.25
N CYS A 85 7.38 10.27 5.04
CA CYS A 85 8.43 9.58 4.31
C CYS A 85 9.26 10.57 3.49
N PRO A 86 10.57 10.73 3.76
CA PRO A 86 11.45 11.51 2.92
C PRO A 86 11.45 10.89 1.52
N LYS A 87 11.59 11.75 0.51
CA LYS A 87 11.72 11.28 -0.87
C LYS A 87 13.11 10.65 -1.00
N ASP A 88 13.20 9.46 -1.58
CA ASP A 88 14.48 8.85 -1.91
C ASP A 88 15.25 9.79 -2.87
N PRO A 89 16.50 10.17 -2.57
CA PRO A 89 17.36 10.89 -3.52
C PRO A 89 17.67 10.09 -4.78
N TYR A 90 17.55 8.76 -4.76
CA TYR A 90 17.73 7.92 -5.94
C TYR A 90 16.40 7.76 -6.69
N SER A 91 16.04 8.79 -7.46
CA SER A 91 14.97 8.67 -8.44
C SER A 91 15.25 7.49 -9.37
N LEU A 92 14.22 6.69 -9.67
CA LEU A 92 14.28 5.67 -10.73
C LEU A 92 15.04 6.24 -11.94
N PRO A 93 16.02 5.49 -12.50
CA PRO A 93 16.71 5.94 -13.70
C PRO A 93 15.69 6.29 -14.78
N SER A 94 15.99 7.31 -15.61
CA SER A 94 15.09 7.76 -16.68
C SER A 94 14.57 6.57 -17.48
N ILE A 95 13.33 6.66 -17.96
CA ILE A 95 12.69 5.64 -18.80
C ILE A 95 13.62 5.28 -19.97
N ASP A 96 14.34 6.25 -20.52
CA ASP A 96 15.31 6.04 -21.60
C ASP A 96 16.47 5.12 -21.19
N CYS A 97 16.98 5.24 -19.95
CA CYS A 97 18.01 4.33 -19.43
C CYS A 97 17.47 2.92 -19.16
N LEU A 98 16.18 2.78 -18.83
CA LEU A 98 15.54 1.48 -18.63
C LEU A 98 15.28 0.76 -19.96
N VAL A 99 14.89 1.52 -21.00
CA VAL A 99 14.66 0.99 -22.36
C VAL A 99 15.98 0.49 -22.96
N ASP A 100 17.07 1.26 -22.83
CA ASP A 100 18.40 0.84 -23.32
C ASP A 100 18.91 -0.44 -22.64
N ARG A 101 18.63 -0.63 -21.35
CA ARG A 101 18.99 -1.86 -20.62
C ARG A 101 18.10 -3.07 -20.94
N SER A 102 16.93 -2.84 -21.54
CA SER A 102 15.95 -3.89 -21.85
C SER A 102 16.12 -4.52 -23.24
N LEU A 103 16.99 -3.95 -24.08
CA LEU A 103 17.39 -4.49 -25.38
C LEU A 103 18.24 -5.77 -25.20
N GLY A 104 17.60 -6.86 -24.77
CA GLY A 104 18.22 -8.18 -24.63
C GLY A 104 17.58 -9.11 -23.60
N SER A 105 16.63 -8.63 -22.77
CA SER A 105 16.03 -9.45 -21.70
C SER A 105 14.54 -9.70 -21.95
N THR A 106 14.18 -10.91 -22.38
CA THR A 106 12.81 -11.34 -22.75
C THR A 106 11.85 -11.52 -21.56
N LEU A 107 12.24 -11.15 -20.34
CA LEU A 107 11.45 -11.39 -19.14
C LEU A 107 11.30 -10.14 -18.26
N LEU A 108 10.74 -9.07 -18.82
CA LEU A 108 10.25 -7.93 -18.04
C LEU A 108 9.01 -8.38 -17.26
N SER A 109 9.24 -9.05 -16.12
CA SER A 109 8.16 -9.65 -15.35
C SER A 109 7.29 -8.54 -14.73
N PHE A 110 6.05 -8.46 -15.21
CA PHE A 110 4.95 -7.70 -14.64
C PHE A 110 4.48 -8.34 -13.31
N MET A 111 5.41 -8.84 -12.48
CA MET A 111 5.14 -9.43 -11.16
C MET A 111 5.08 -8.29 -10.15
N MET A 112 3.91 -7.66 -10.14
CA MET A 112 3.54 -6.45 -9.44
C MET A 112 3.80 -6.50 -7.92
N CYS A 113 4.12 -5.32 -7.37
CA CYS A 113 4.36 -4.96 -5.96
C CYS A 113 3.35 -5.46 -4.91
N THR A 114 2.31 -6.22 -5.30
CA THR A 114 1.28 -6.80 -4.43
C THR A 114 1.76 -7.96 -3.58
N HIS A 115 2.86 -8.61 -3.95
CA HIS A 115 3.39 -9.77 -3.24
C HIS A 115 4.56 -9.43 -2.31
N ILE A 116 5.03 -8.18 -2.32
CA ILE A 116 6.08 -7.72 -1.41
C ILE A 116 5.48 -7.60 -0.02
N LYS A 117 6.08 -8.28 0.95
CA LYS A 117 5.60 -8.25 2.34
C LYS A 117 5.95 -6.91 2.97
N MET A 118 5.03 -6.40 3.77
CA MET A 118 5.34 -5.25 4.62
C MET A 118 6.24 -5.71 5.77
N HIS A 119 7.25 -4.92 6.13
CA HIS A 119 8.06 -5.21 7.30
C HIS A 119 7.17 -5.27 8.57
N PRO A 120 7.34 -6.25 9.48
CA PRO A 120 6.46 -6.44 10.63
C PRO A 120 6.23 -5.20 11.49
N LEU A 121 7.27 -4.38 11.70
CA LEU A 121 7.19 -3.14 12.49
C LEU A 121 6.42 -2.02 11.78
N ASP A 122 6.34 -2.07 10.45
CA ASP A 122 5.72 -1.04 9.63
C ASP A 122 4.27 -1.37 9.26
N LYS A 123 3.84 -2.62 9.43
CA LYS A 123 2.44 -3.05 9.24
C LYS A 123 1.46 -2.19 10.03
N ALA A 124 1.75 -1.91 11.30
CA ALA A 124 0.86 -1.12 12.14
C ALA A 124 0.70 0.34 11.63
N LYS A 125 1.65 0.83 10.83
CA LYS A 125 1.65 2.19 10.29
C LYS A 125 0.77 2.32 9.05
N THR A 126 0.51 1.22 8.34
CA THR A 126 -0.40 1.15 7.18
C THR A 126 -1.83 0.83 7.60
N THR A 127 -2.22 1.25 8.80
CA THR A 127 -3.57 1.01 9.31
C THR A 127 -4.57 1.99 8.71
N PHE A 128 -5.68 1.45 8.21
CA PHE A 128 -6.81 2.22 7.72
C PHE A 128 -8.08 1.89 8.51
N ILE A 129 -9.01 2.84 8.55
CA ILE A 129 -10.32 2.70 9.18
C ILE A 129 -11.42 2.51 8.14
N THR A 130 -12.30 1.55 8.41
CA THR A 130 -13.57 1.37 7.70
C THR A 130 -14.72 1.38 8.70
N ASP A 131 -15.96 1.36 8.19
CA ASP A 131 -17.16 1.33 9.02
C ASP A 131 -17.30 0.04 9.86
N THR A 132 -16.46 -0.98 9.61
CA THR A 132 -16.45 -2.23 10.39
C THR A 132 -15.29 -2.34 11.36
N GLY A 133 -14.30 -1.45 11.32
CA GLY A 133 -13.15 -1.50 12.21
C GLY A 133 -11.87 -0.98 11.58
N ALA A 134 -10.75 -1.20 12.27
CA ALA A 134 -9.41 -0.84 11.81
C ALA A 134 -8.66 -2.06 11.29
N TYR A 135 -8.00 -1.90 10.16
CA TYR A 135 -7.27 -2.97 9.48
C TYR A 135 -5.91 -2.48 9.04
N CYS A 136 -4.89 -3.33 9.13
CA CYS A 136 -3.54 -3.06 8.64
C CYS A 136 -3.19 -3.98 7.47
N TYR A 137 -2.40 -3.48 6.52
CA TYR A 137 -1.92 -4.29 5.40
C TYR A 137 -0.73 -5.19 5.80
N LYS A 138 -0.77 -6.46 5.37
CA LYS A 138 0.36 -7.41 5.51
C LYS A 138 1.33 -7.34 4.34
N VAL A 139 0.83 -6.93 3.18
CA VAL A 139 1.58 -6.69 1.94
C VAL A 139 1.71 -5.19 1.71
N MET A 140 2.66 -4.77 0.90
CA MET A 140 2.81 -3.36 0.53
C MET A 140 1.55 -2.84 -0.19
N PRO A 141 0.85 -1.81 0.34
CA PRO A 141 -0.27 -1.19 -0.36
C PRO A 141 0.24 -0.25 -1.46
N PHE A 142 -0.53 -0.16 -2.55
CA PHE A 142 -0.16 0.61 -3.75
C PHE A 142 -0.08 2.11 -3.53
N GLU A 143 -0.80 2.64 -2.53
CA GLU A 143 -0.94 4.07 -2.29
C GLU A 143 0.25 4.68 -1.52
N LEU A 144 1.27 3.88 -1.19
CA LEU A 144 2.52 4.36 -0.59
C LEU A 144 3.46 4.94 -1.65
N LYS A 145 4.07 6.07 -1.31
CA LYS A 145 4.99 6.82 -2.19
C LYS A 145 6.20 6.00 -2.66
N ASN A 146 6.66 5.04 -1.85
CA ASN A 146 7.87 4.25 -2.11
C ASN A 146 7.55 2.83 -2.64
N ALA A 147 6.31 2.58 -3.06
CA ALA A 147 5.89 1.27 -3.55
C ALA A 147 6.54 0.87 -4.90
N GLY A 148 7.06 1.84 -5.65
CA GLY A 148 7.73 1.62 -6.93
C GLY A 148 9.26 1.47 -6.86
N GLU A 149 9.84 1.47 -5.66
CA GLU A 149 11.31 1.52 -5.45
C GLU A 149 11.95 0.11 -5.47
N HIS A 150 11.20 -0.93 -5.10
CA HIS A 150 11.69 -2.31 -5.00
C HIS A 150 11.71 -3.09 -6.34
N THR A 151 11.65 -2.40 -7.49
CA THR A 151 11.52 -3.05 -8.81
C THR A 151 12.84 -3.28 -9.54
N ASN A 152 14.00 -3.05 -8.93
CA ASN A 152 15.30 -3.37 -9.52
C ASN A 152 16.16 -4.20 -8.57
N THR A 153 16.13 -5.51 -8.76
CA THR A 153 17.33 -6.36 -8.68
C THR A 153 17.19 -7.45 -9.73
#